data_AF-A0A7C1A3G5-F1
#
_entry.id   AF-A0A7C1A3G5-F1
#
_cell.length_a   1.000
_cell.length_b   1.000
_cell.length_c   1.000
_cell.angle_alpha   90.00
_cell.angle_beta   90.00
_cell.angle_gamma   90.00
#
_symmetry.space_group_name_H-M   'P 1'
#
loop_
_entity.id
_entity.type
_entity.pdbx_description
1 polymer ?
#
loop_
_entity_poly.entity_id
_entity_poly.type
_entity_poly.pdbx_seq_one_letter_code
_entity_poly.pdbx_strand_id
1 'polypeptide(L)'
;MQISLGEEKVALSVPKTVDRFKAFKKKIAKIVVEMFTLGISTRKIKRITKIIAAGEISKTEASRLNKTIKREITAWLNRPINKKFSHLFIDGVFLKIRKR
;
A
#
# COMPACT_ATOMS: atom_id res chain seq x y z
N MET A 1 27.02 7.79 3.93
CA MET A 1 28.09 8.74 3.56
C MET A 1 28.18 9.72 4.71
N GLN A 2 29.18 9.56 5.58
CA GLN A 2 29.40 10.44 6.72
C GLN A 2 30.26 11.61 6.29
N ILE A 3 29.94 12.81 6.76
CA ILE A 3 30.85 13.95 6.77
C ILE A 3 30.88 14.43 8.22
N SER A 4 32.02 14.24 8.87
CA SER A 4 32.29 14.76 10.22
C SER A 4 32.61 16.24 10.11
N LEU A 5 31.80 17.07 10.76
CA LEU A 5 32.08 18.48 10.98
C LEU A 5 31.40 18.87 12.29
N GLY A 6 32.25 19.15 13.29
CA GLY A 6 31.95 20.02 14.44
C GLY A 6 30.91 19.51 15.44
N GLU A 7 31.25 19.58 16.72
CA GLU A 7 30.29 19.42 17.80
C GLU A 7 29.30 20.59 17.84
N GLU A 8 28.26 20.54 17.01
CA GLU A 8 27.10 21.40 17.15
C GLU A 8 25.85 20.58 16.83
N LYS A 9 25.01 20.35 17.85
CA LYS A 9 23.72 19.67 17.67
C LYS A 9 22.75 20.62 16.97
N VAL A 10 22.89 20.74 15.65
CA VAL A 10 21.88 21.39 14.83
C VAL A 10 20.68 20.45 14.77
N ALA A 11 19.61 20.80 15.48
CA ALA A 11 18.31 20.18 15.30
C ALA A 11 17.87 20.49 13.86
N LEU A 12 18.13 19.56 12.94
CA LEU A 12 17.68 19.62 11.56
C LEU A 12 16.14 19.62 11.56
N SER A 13 15.56 20.83 11.55
CA SER A 13 14.14 21.05 11.31
C SER A 13 13.81 20.43 9.96
N VAL A 14 13.10 19.30 9.99
CA VAL A 14 12.72 18.59 8.77
C VAL A 14 11.94 19.59 7.91
N PRO A 15 12.39 19.94 6.70
CA PRO A 15 11.72 20.97 5.92
C PRO A 15 10.26 20.58 5.70
N LYS A 16 9.32 21.53 5.86
CA LYS A 16 7.86 21.32 5.63
C LYS A 16 7.56 20.67 4.26
N THR A 17 8.48 20.76 3.30
CA THR A 17 8.45 20.10 2.00
C THR A 17 8.54 18.58 2.09
N VAL A 18 9.37 18.04 2.99
CA VAL A 18 9.54 16.60 3.20
C VAL A 18 8.25 15.97 3.72
N ASP A 19 7.58 16.63 4.66
CA ASP A 19 6.33 16.12 5.22
C ASP A 19 5.17 16.22 4.22
N ARG A 20 5.13 17.28 3.40
CA ARG A 20 4.21 17.34 2.25
C ARG A 20 4.43 16.19 1.27
N PHE A 21 5.68 15.83 0.99
CA PHE A 21 5.99 14.71 0.10
C PHE A 21 5.58 13.35 0.71
N LYS A 22 5.77 13.14 2.01
CA LYS A 22 5.26 11.96 2.72
C LYS A 22 3.73 11.87 2.66
N ALA A 23 3.03 12.99 2.88
CA ALA A 23 1.57 13.04 2.82
C ALA A 23 1.04 12.74 1.41
N PHE A 24 1.67 13.30 0.38
CA PHE A 24 1.37 13.00 -1.02
C PHE A 24 1.54 11.51 -1.33
N LYS A 25 2.66 10.91 -0.93
CA LYS A 25 2.91 9.47 -1.10
C LYS A 25 1.84 8.61 -0.42
N LYS A 26 1.42 8.98 0.79
CA LYS A 26 0.34 8.28 1.51
C LYS A 26 -0.99 8.37 0.77
N LYS A 27 -1.32 9.54 0.20
CA LYS A 27 -2.53 9.75 -0.60
C LYS A 27 -2.52 8.90 -1.87
N ILE A 28 -1.40 8.87 -2.60
CA ILE A 28 -1.24 8.03 -3.79
C ILE A 28 -1.36 6.54 -3.46
N ALA A 29 -0.75 6.09 -2.37
CA ALA A 29 -0.87 4.70 -1.92
C ALA A 29 -2.34 4.30 -1.66
N LYS A 30 -3.12 5.17 -1.01
CA LYS A 30 -4.56 4.94 -0.78
C LYS A 30 -5.34 4.82 -2.09
N ILE A 31 -5.09 5.73 -3.04
CA ILE A 31 -5.73 5.71 -4.36
C ILE A 31 -5.41 4.39 -5.09
N VAL A 32 -4.17 3.92 -5.02
CA VAL A 32 -3.77 2.64 -5.63
C VAL A 32 -4.54 1.46 -5.01
N VAL A 33 -4.72 1.45 -3.68
CA VAL A 33 -5.53 0.42 -3.00
C VAL A 33 -6.98 0.46 -3.47
N GLU A 34 -7.59 1.64 -3.56
CA GLU A 34 -8.96 1.80 -4.06
C GLU A 34 -9.10 1.26 -5.49
N MET A 35 -8.13 1.56 -6.37
CA MET A 35 -8.12 1.02 -7.72
C MET A 35 -8.07 -0.51 -7.76
N PHE A 36 -7.30 -1.14 -6.87
CA PHE A 36 -7.29 -2.59 -6.73
C PHE A 36 -8.67 -3.13 -6.30
N THR A 37 -9.32 -2.47 -5.33
CA THR A 37 -10.67 -2.88 -4.88
C THR A 37 -11.74 -2.71 -5.95
N LEU A 38 -11.55 -1.76 -6.87
CA LEU A 38 -12.44 -1.53 -8.03
C LEU A 38 -12.17 -2.48 -9.20
N GLY A 39 -11.26 -3.45 -9.06
CA GLY A 39 -10.93 -4.41 -10.11
C GLY A 39 -10.14 -3.81 -11.28
N ILE A 40 -9.52 -2.65 -11.09
CA ILE A 40 -8.67 -2.04 -12.13
C ILE A 40 -7.42 -2.91 -12.30
N SER A 41 -7.13 -3.30 -13.54
CA SER A 41 -5.98 -4.16 -13.82
C SER A 41 -4.67 -3.51 -13.39
N THR A 42 -3.73 -4.32 -12.91
CA THR A 42 -2.39 -3.86 -12.47
C THR A 42 -1.64 -3.07 -13.56
N ARG A 43 -1.86 -3.41 -14.83
CA ARG A 43 -1.31 -2.66 -15.99
C ARG A 43 -1.91 -1.25 -16.08
N LYS A 44 -3.23 -1.12 -15.93
CA LYS A 44 -3.92 0.17 -15.94
C LYS A 44 -3.53 1.02 -14.73
N ILE A 45 -3.42 0.41 -13.55
CA ILE A 45 -2.89 1.08 -12.34
C ILE A 45 -1.47 1.60 -12.58
N LYS A 46 -0.58 0.80 -13.19
CA LYS A 46 0.79 1.25 -13.52
C LYS A 46 0.79 2.46 -14.45
N ARG A 47 -0.07 2.48 -15.48
CA ARG A 47 -0.19 3.61 -16.41
C ARG A 47 -0.68 4.87 -15.69
N ILE A 48 -1.71 4.76 -14.86
CA ILE A 48 -2.30 5.90 -14.12
C ILE A 48 -1.30 6.47 -13.11
N THR A 49 -0.63 5.62 -12.34
CA THR A 49 0.33 6.07 -11.32
C THR A 49 1.55 6.76 -11.93
N LYS A 50 2.02 6.33 -13.11
CA LYS A 50 3.09 7.01 -13.85
C LYS A 50 2.72 8.44 -14.28
N ILE A 51 1.46 8.66 -14.65
CA ILE A 51 0.96 10.00 -15.03
C ILE A 51 0.88 10.90 -13.79
N ILE A 52 0.35 10.39 -12.67
CA ILE A 52 0.07 11.21 -11.48
C ILE A 52 1.34 11.53 -10.67
N ALA A 53 2.27 10.58 -10.55
CA ALA A 53 3.43 10.72 -9.67
C ALA A 53 4.66 11.34 -10.36
N ALA A 54 4.56 11.75 -11.63
CA ALA A 54 5.69 12.15 -12.48
C ALA A 54 6.86 11.13 -12.50
N GLY A 55 6.58 9.86 -12.16
CA GLY A 55 7.57 8.80 -11.99
C GLY A 55 6.91 7.44 -11.74
N GLU A 56 7.66 6.35 -11.95
CA GLU A 56 7.17 4.99 -11.65
C GLU A 56 7.27 4.71 -10.14
N ILE A 57 6.24 4.09 -9.56
CA ILE A 57 6.35 3.54 -8.20
C ILE A 57 7.47 2.50 -8.22
N SER A 58 8.47 2.66 -7.34
CA SER A 58 9.58 1.70 -7.27
C SER A 58 9.09 0.30 -6.90
N LYS A 59 9.78 -0.75 -7.38
CA LYS A 59 9.47 -2.15 -6.99
C LYS A 59 9.43 -2.31 -5.46
N THR A 60 10.30 -1.60 -4.74
CA THR A 60 10.39 -1.60 -3.28
C THR A 60 9.15 -0.97 -2.64
N GLU A 61 8.67 0.16 -3.14
CA GLU A 61 7.44 0.80 -2.62
C GLU A 61 6.20 -0.03 -2.92
N ALA A 62 6.08 -0.59 -4.12
CA ALA A 62 4.98 -1.49 -4.46
C ALA A 62 4.97 -2.75 -3.56
N SER A 63 6.15 -3.33 -3.29
CA SER A 63 6.30 -4.47 -2.37
C SER A 63 5.91 -4.11 -0.94
N ARG A 64 6.34 -2.94 -0.45
CA ARG A 64 5.95 -2.43 0.89
C ARG A 64 4.44 -2.25 1.00
N LEU A 65 3.80 -1.63 0.00
CA LEU A 65 2.35 -1.46 -0.03
C LEU A 65 1.62 -2.80 -0.02
N ASN A 66 2.05 -3.74 -0.87
CA ASN A 66 1.51 -5.09 -0.89
C ASN A 66 1.66 -5.82 0.44
N LYS A 67 2.80 -5.66 1.14
CA LYS A 67 3.01 -6.26 2.46
C LYS A 67 2.03 -5.72 3.50
N THR A 68 1.79 -4.41 3.50
CA THR A 68 0.80 -3.77 4.39
C THR A 68 -0.61 -4.29 4.12
N ILE A 69 -1.04 -4.31 2.86
CA ILE A 69 -2.36 -4.81 2.46
C ILE A 69 -2.51 -6.29 2.84
N LYS A 70 -1.50 -7.12 2.56
CA LYS A 70 -1.50 -8.55 2.94
C LYS A 70 -1.71 -8.73 4.44
N ARG A 71 -1.02 -7.94 5.27
CA ARG A 71 -1.18 -8.01 6.73
C ARG A 71 -2.62 -7.70 7.16
N GLU A 72 -3.24 -6.68 6.56
CA GLU A 72 -4.63 -6.31 6.85
C GLU A 72 -5.61 -7.41 6.42
N ILE A 73 -5.44 -7.97 5.22
CA ILE A 73 -6.24 -9.11 4.73
C ILE A 73 -6.08 -10.32 5.65
N THR A 74 -4.85 -10.67 6.03
CA THR A 74 -4.58 -11.80 6.94
C THR A 74 -5.21 -11.57 8.31
N ALA A 75 -5.13 -10.35 8.86
CA ALA A 75 -5.80 -10.03 10.12
C ALA A 75 -7.33 -10.14 10.01
N TRP A 76 -7.91 -9.70 8.89
CA TRP A 76 -9.35 -9.81 8.65
C TRP A 76 -9.82 -11.26 8.47
N LEU A 77 -9.07 -12.08 7.74
CA LEU A 77 -9.38 -13.50 7.53
C LEU A 77 -9.30 -14.31 8.84
N ASN A 78 -8.37 -13.98 9.73
CA ASN A 78 -8.17 -14.67 11.01
C ASN A 78 -8.91 -14.01 12.19
N ARG A 79 -9.81 -13.05 11.92
CA ARG A 79 -10.52 -12.37 13.01
C ARG A 79 -11.41 -13.36 13.76
N PRO A 80 -11.45 -13.33 15.10
CA PRO A 80 -12.29 -14.23 15.86
C PRO A 80 -13.77 -13.96 15.59
N ILE A 81 -14.54 -15.03 15.43
CA ILE A 81 -15.98 -14.97 15.22
C ILE A 81 -16.65 -15.22 16.58
N ASN A 82 -16.91 -14.15 17.32
CA ASN A 82 -17.46 -14.23 18.69
C ASN A 82 -19.00 -14.28 18.73
N LYS A 83 -19.67 -14.29 17.58
CA LYS A 83 -21.14 -14.29 17.49
C LYS A 83 -21.66 -15.68 17.12
N LYS A 84 -22.78 -16.07 17.73
CA LYS A 84 -23.55 -17.24 17.30
C LYS A 84 -24.37 -16.85 16.07
N PHE A 85 -24.28 -17.65 15.01
CA PHE A 85 -25.11 -17.49 13.82
C PHE A 85 -26.12 -18.63 13.75
N SER A 86 -27.39 -18.31 13.49
CA SER A 86 -28.43 -19.33 13.29
C SER A 86 -28.33 -20.00 11.92
N HIS A 87 -27.82 -19.27 10.91
CA HIS A 87 -27.70 -19.74 9.52
C HIS A 87 -26.43 -19.17 8.88
N LEU A 88 -25.81 -19.94 7.98
CA LEU A 88 -24.62 -19.56 7.21
C LEU A 88 -24.86 -19.86 5.73
N PHE A 89 -24.63 -18.86 4.89
CA PHE A 89 -24.63 -19.03 3.44
C PHE A 89 -23.19 -19.16 2.96
N ILE A 90 -22.94 -20.12 2.09
CA ILE A 90 -21.63 -20.36 1.46
C ILE A 90 -21.84 -20.19 -0.04
N ASP A 91 -21.00 -19.35 -0.64
CA ASP A 91 -20.97 -19.14 -2.09
C ASP A 91 -19.58 -19.53 -2.63
N GLY A 92 -19.54 -19.98 -3.88
CA GLY A 92 -18.34 -20.47 -4.55
C GLY A 92 -18.18 -19.83 -5.93
N VAL A 93 -16.99 -19.29 -6.19
CA VAL A 93 -16.64 -18.71 -7.50
C VAL A 93 -15.52 -19.54 -8.13
N PHE A 94 -15.71 -19.95 -9.39
CA PHE A 94 -14.67 -20.63 -10.17
C PHE A 94 -13.72 -19.61 -10.80
N LEU A 95 -12.46 -19.61 -10.35
CA LEU A 95 -11.40 -18.80 -10.90
C LEU A 95 -10.38 -19.68 -11.63
N LYS A 96 -10.08 -19.36 -12.89
CA LYS A 96 -9.04 -20.05 -13.67
C LYS A 96 -7.66 -19.62 -13.15
N ILE A 97 -7.06 -20.46 -12.30
CA ILE A 97 -5.72 -20.23 -11.75
C ILE A 97 -4.70 -21.11 -12.48
N ARG A 98 -3.61 -20.50 -12.95
CA ARG A 98 -2.44 -21.26 -13.45
C ARG A 98 -1.59 -21.69 -12.25
N LYS A 99 -1.61 -22.98 -11.91
CA LYS A 99 -0.65 -23.55 -10.96
C LYS A 99 0.72 -23.68 -11.65
N ARG A 100 1.77 -23.27 -10.96
CA ARG A 100 3.17 -23.48 -11.36
C ARG A 100 3.77 -24.53 -10.45
#